data_AF-A0A3Q0G0E9-F1
#
_entry.id   AF-A0A3Q0G0E9-F1
#
_cell.length_a   1.000
_cell.length_b   1.000
_cell.length_c   1.000
_cell.angle_alpha   90.00
_cell.angle_beta   90.00
_cell.angle_gamma   90.00
#
_symmetry.space_group_name_H-M   'P 1'
#
loop_
_entity.id
_entity.type
_entity.pdbx_description
1 polymer ?
#
loop_
_entity_poly.entity_id
_entity_poly.type
_entity_poly.pdbx_seq_one_letter_code
_entity_poly.pdbx_strand_id
1 'polypeptide(L)'
;MLRLWNRAPLAAKRKVSSFCPPAHSCNDWIGPPDRYSNLRPIIFYVPKNESSLEQRLREFRQETQMWNQQFWANQNVSFQQGKEEFIYSRLKAKGLQTRDETGRKITLNAEEMADFYKEFLSKNFKKHMCYNRVKCIK
;
A
#
# COMPACT_ATOMS: atom_id res chain seq x y z
N MET A 1 -5.53 -37.12 2.14
CA MET A 1 -6.24 -36.07 2.89
C MET A 1 -6.68 -34.99 1.91
N LEU A 2 -7.96 -35.01 1.54
CA LEU A 2 -8.57 -34.12 0.57
C LEU A 2 -9.16 -32.89 1.28
N ARG A 3 -8.94 -31.72 0.65
CA ARG A 3 -9.79 -30.52 0.58
C ARG A 3 -10.50 -30.12 1.86
N LEU A 4 -10.16 -28.93 2.37
CA LEU A 4 -11.14 -27.95 2.85
C LEU A 4 -10.40 -26.61 3.03
N TRP A 5 -10.68 -25.65 2.16
CA TRP A 5 -10.84 -24.23 2.46
C TRP A 5 -11.36 -23.54 1.18
N ASN A 6 -12.68 -23.59 1.02
CA ASN A 6 -13.42 -22.77 0.08
C ASN A 6 -14.42 -21.94 0.88
N ARG A 7 -14.17 -20.63 0.96
CA ARG A 7 -15.17 -19.58 0.70
C ARG A 7 -14.50 -18.21 0.78
N ALA A 8 -13.90 -17.78 -0.33
CA ALA A 8 -13.73 -16.36 -0.58
C ALA A 8 -15.08 -15.81 -1.09
N PRO A 9 -15.53 -14.61 -0.64
CA PRO A 9 -16.75 -14.01 -1.15
C PRO A 9 -16.58 -13.70 -2.65
N LEU A 10 -17.67 -13.86 -3.40
CA LEU A 10 -17.75 -13.65 -4.85
C LEU A 10 -17.05 -12.34 -5.23
N ALA A 11 -15.83 -12.46 -5.77
CA ALA A 11 -15.05 -11.34 -6.21
C ALA A 11 -15.79 -10.67 -7.37
N ALA A 12 -16.28 -9.45 -7.14
CA ALA A 12 -16.69 -8.55 -8.21
C ALA A 12 -15.62 -8.59 -9.31
N LYS A 13 -16.04 -8.83 -10.56
CA LYS A 13 -15.16 -8.97 -11.73
C LYS A 13 -14.23 -7.75 -11.80
N ARG A 14 -13.03 -7.88 -11.24
CA ARG A 14 -11.95 -6.89 -11.31
C ARG A 14 -11.62 -6.76 -12.79
N LYS A 15 -11.79 -5.57 -13.39
CA LYS A 15 -11.05 -5.19 -14.60
C LYS A 15 -9.57 -5.21 -14.21
N VAL A 16 -8.95 -6.37 -14.33
CA VAL A 16 -7.50 -6.52 -14.24
C VAL A 16 -6.99 -5.90 -15.53
N SER A 17 -6.51 -4.65 -15.43
CA SER A 17 -5.47 -4.20 -16.36
C SER A 17 -4.40 -5.31 -16.33
N SER A 18 -4.26 -6.07 -17.41
CA SER A 18 -3.37 -7.21 -17.49
C SER A 18 -1.93 -6.71 -17.53
N PHE A 19 -1.44 -6.28 -16.37
CA PHE A 19 -0.03 -5.99 -16.18
C PHE A 19 0.72 -7.32 -16.18
N CYS A 20 1.06 -7.78 -17.38
CA CYS A 20 1.79 -9.00 -17.63
C CYS A 20 2.91 -8.69 -18.64
N PRO A 21 4.15 -9.14 -18.38
CA PRO A 21 5.21 -9.01 -19.36
C PRO A 21 4.90 -9.83 -20.61
N PRO A 22 5.31 -9.39 -21.81
CA PRO A 22 5.32 -10.21 -23.01
C PRO A 22 6.15 -11.48 -22.80
N ALA A 23 5.74 -12.57 -23.45
CA ALA A 23 6.37 -13.88 -23.29
C ALA A 23 7.88 -13.93 -23.63
N HIS A 24 8.38 -12.97 -24.41
CA HIS A 24 9.77 -12.87 -24.84
C HIS A 24 10.59 -11.81 -24.07
N SER A 25 10.04 -11.24 -22.99
CA SER A 25 10.77 -10.27 -22.18
C SER A 25 11.91 -10.93 -21.40
N CYS A 26 13.07 -10.28 -21.41
CA CYS A 26 14.25 -10.66 -20.64
C CYS A 26 14.61 -9.69 -19.50
N ASN A 27 13.71 -8.78 -19.13
CA ASN A 27 13.95 -7.75 -18.11
C ASN A 27 12.87 -7.78 -17.01
N ASP A 28 13.17 -7.20 -15.85
CA ASP A 28 12.18 -6.93 -14.79
C ASP A 28 11.14 -5.90 -15.27
N TRP A 29 9.87 -6.11 -14.94
CA TRP A 29 8.77 -5.24 -15.34
C TRP A 29 8.22 -4.45 -14.16
N ILE A 30 8.21 -3.12 -14.29
CA ILE A 30 7.68 -2.20 -13.28
C ILE A 30 6.28 -1.75 -13.68
N GLY A 31 5.31 -1.99 -12.80
CA GLY A 31 3.90 -1.72 -13.07
C GLY A 31 3.44 -0.29 -12.79
N PRO A 32 2.16 -0.01 -13.07
CA PRO A 32 1.51 1.20 -12.59
C PRO A 32 1.46 1.19 -11.05
N PRO A 33 1.29 2.36 -10.40
CA PRO A 33 1.14 2.43 -8.94
C PRO A 33 0.01 1.51 -8.44
N ASP A 34 0.30 0.73 -7.40
CA ASP A 34 -0.72 -0.08 -6.74
C ASP A 34 -1.75 0.82 -6.03
N ARG A 35 -3.02 0.41 -6.06
CA ARG A 35 -4.13 1.20 -5.52
C ARG A 35 -4.05 1.41 -4.00
N TYR A 36 -3.49 0.45 -3.28
CA TYR A 36 -3.51 0.44 -1.82
C TYR A 36 -2.20 0.94 -1.23
N SER A 37 -1.07 0.46 -1.74
CA SER A 37 0.25 0.84 -1.24
C SER A 37 0.83 2.09 -1.90
N ASN A 38 0.33 2.48 -3.09
CA ASN A 38 0.91 3.47 -4.02
C ASN A 38 2.29 3.08 -4.59
N LEU A 39 2.84 1.92 -4.22
CA LEU A 39 4.12 1.43 -4.73
C LEU A 39 3.90 0.72 -6.07
N ARG A 40 4.90 0.79 -6.95
CA ARG A 40 4.86 0.07 -8.23
C ARG A 40 5.18 -1.42 -8.00
N PRO A 41 4.32 -2.37 -8.42
CA PRO A 41 4.64 -3.78 -8.37
C PRO A 41 5.75 -4.10 -9.38
N ILE A 42 6.54 -5.12 -9.09
CA ILE A 42 7.62 -5.58 -9.96
C ILE A 42 7.37 -7.05 -10.29
N ILE A 43 7.36 -7.39 -11.58
CA ILE A 43 7.40 -8.77 -12.05
C ILE A 43 8.85 -9.04 -12.43
N PHE A 44 9.53 -9.84 -11.61
CA PHE A 44 10.93 -10.18 -11.85
C PHE A 44 11.06 -11.16 -13.01
N TYR A 45 12.03 -10.92 -13.88
CA TYR A 45 12.35 -11.84 -14.96
C TYR A 45 12.87 -13.17 -14.41
N VAL A 46 12.50 -14.26 -15.06
CA VAL A 46 13.00 -15.62 -14.77
C VAL A 46 13.83 -16.08 -15.97
N PRO A 47 15.17 -16.14 -15.85
CA PRO A 47 16.03 -16.65 -16.91
C PRO A 47 15.74 -18.12 -17.24
N LYS A 48 15.93 -18.51 -18.51
CA LYS A 48 15.75 -19.91 -18.95
C LYS A 48 16.67 -20.90 -18.25
N ASN A 49 17.91 -20.49 -17.97
CA ASN A 49 18.95 -21.29 -17.32
C ASN A 49 19.30 -20.70 -15.95
N GLU A 50 18.28 -20.32 -15.17
CA GLU A 50 18.48 -19.77 -13.83
C GLU A 50 19.20 -20.78 -12.93
N SER A 51 20.33 -20.38 -12.35
CA SER A 51 21.03 -21.17 -11.34
C SER A 51 20.25 -21.16 -10.02
N SER A 52 20.52 -22.13 -9.14
CA SER A 52 19.88 -22.20 -7.82
C SER A 52 20.10 -20.95 -6.97
N LEU A 53 21.28 -20.31 -7.10
CA LEU A 53 21.61 -19.07 -6.39
C LEU A 53 20.82 -17.88 -6.94
N GLU A 54 20.71 -17.75 -8.26
CA GLU A 54 19.91 -16.70 -8.91
C GLU A 54 18.43 -16.83 -8.58
N GLN A 55 17.90 -18.06 -8.60
CA GLN A 55 16.53 -18.35 -8.18
C GLN A 55 16.29 -17.88 -6.74
N ARG A 56 17.17 -18.27 -5.82
CA ARG A 56 17.06 -17.89 -4.41
C ARG A 56 17.12 -16.37 -4.22
N LEU A 57 17.99 -15.69 -4.97
CA LEU A 57 18.07 -14.22 -4.96
C LEU A 57 16.77 -13.58 -5.49
N ARG A 58 16.23 -14.08 -6.61
CA ARG A 58 14.98 -13.60 -7.20
C ARG A 58 13.81 -13.78 -6.24
N GLU A 59 13.66 -14.95 -5.63
CA GLU A 59 12.62 -15.24 -4.65
C GLU A 59 12.74 -14.33 -3.42
N PHE A 60 13.97 -14.11 -2.92
CA PHE A 60 14.21 -13.18 -1.81
C PHE A 60 13.83 -11.72 -2.16
N ARG A 61 14.12 -11.27 -3.39
CA ARG A 61 13.68 -9.97 -3.90
C ARG A 61 12.15 -9.88 -4.00
N GLN A 62 11.49 -10.96 -4.45
CA GLN A 62 10.03 -11.06 -4.52
C GLN A 62 9.38 -10.96 -3.14
N GLU A 63 9.86 -11.74 -2.17
CA GLU A 63 9.39 -11.70 -0.79
C GLU A 63 9.57 -10.32 -0.16
N THR A 64 10.74 -9.70 -0.35
CA THR A 64 11.02 -8.36 0.15
C THR A 64 10.09 -7.31 -0.46
N GLN A 65 9.82 -7.40 -1.76
CA GLN A 65 8.88 -6.50 -2.43
C GLN A 65 7.44 -6.73 -1.95
N MET A 66 7.00 -7.98 -1.76
CA MET A 66 5.69 -8.29 -1.21
C MET A 66 5.50 -7.75 0.20
N TRP A 67 6.51 -7.93 1.06
CA TRP A 67 6.50 -7.38 2.42
C TRP A 67 6.41 -5.84 2.39
N ASN A 68 7.20 -5.19 1.53
CA ASN A 68 7.18 -3.74 1.37
C ASN A 68 5.80 -3.23 0.91
N GLN A 69 5.19 -3.92 -0.05
CA GLN A 69 3.83 -3.64 -0.54
C GLN A 69 2.79 -3.75 0.58
N GLN A 70 2.82 -4.84 1.35
CA GLN A 70 1.89 -5.05 2.47
C GLN A 70 2.06 -4.01 3.57
N PHE A 71 3.30 -3.67 3.93
CA PHE A 71 3.57 -2.63 4.92
C PHE A 71 2.93 -1.30 4.53
N TRP A 72 3.15 -0.84 3.29
CA TRP A 72 2.59 0.43 2.82
C TRP A 72 1.09 0.39 2.60
N ALA A 73 0.52 -0.72 2.13
CA ALA A 73 -0.94 -0.86 2.04
C ALA A 73 -1.59 -0.70 3.42
N ASN A 74 -1.06 -1.36 4.45
CA ASN A 74 -1.57 -1.24 5.82
C ASN A 74 -1.36 0.17 6.38
N GLN A 75 -0.22 0.80 6.13
CA GLN A 75 0.04 2.17 6.58
C GLN A 75 -0.88 3.18 5.93
N ASN A 76 -1.14 3.05 4.63
CA ASN A 76 -2.05 3.94 3.92
C ASN A 76 -3.49 3.79 4.44
N VAL A 77 -3.94 2.58 4.76
CA VAL A 77 -5.25 2.36 5.41
C VAL A 77 -5.33 3.09 6.75
N SER A 78 -4.37 2.87 7.65
CA SER A 78 -4.35 3.54 8.96
C SER A 78 -4.25 5.06 8.83
N PHE A 79 -3.49 5.55 7.87
CA PHE A 79 -3.36 6.99 7.59
C PHE A 79 -4.70 7.59 7.14
N GLN A 80 -5.40 6.96 6.19
CA GLN A 80 -6.69 7.46 5.72
C GLN A 80 -7.74 7.46 6.82
N GLN A 81 -7.81 6.38 7.62
CA GLN A 81 -8.73 6.30 8.76
C GLN A 81 -8.46 7.41 9.79
N GLY A 82 -7.21 7.54 10.25
CA GLY A 82 -6.85 8.58 11.22
C GLY A 82 -7.08 10.00 10.68
N LYS A 83 -6.84 10.22 9.37
CA LYS A 83 -7.11 11.50 8.71
C LYS A 83 -8.60 11.82 8.71
N GLU A 84 -9.46 10.86 8.36
CA GLU A 84 -10.90 11.05 8.33
C GLU A 84 -11.47 11.33 9.74
N GLU A 85 -10.99 10.60 10.76
CA GLU A 85 -11.37 10.81 12.16
C GLU A 85 -10.95 12.20 12.67
N PHE A 86 -9.74 12.64 12.32
CA PHE A 86 -9.25 13.96 12.70
C PHE A 86 -10.08 15.09 12.07
N ILE A 87 -10.34 15.00 10.76
CA ILE A 87 -11.18 15.96 10.04
C ILE A 87 -12.58 16.01 10.66
N TYR A 88 -13.19 14.84 10.90
CA TYR A 88 -14.51 14.75 11.53
C TYR A 88 -14.53 15.44 12.90
N SER A 89 -13.54 15.16 13.74
CA SER A 89 -13.48 15.69 15.10
C SER A 89 -13.29 17.21 15.12
N ARG A 90 -12.41 17.74 14.26
CA ARG A 90 -12.20 19.20 14.12
C ARG A 90 -13.44 19.91 13.57
N LEU A 91 -14.11 19.36 12.56
CA LEU A 91 -15.34 19.94 12.02
C LEU A 91 -16.47 19.93 13.05
N LYS A 92 -16.65 18.81 13.76
CA LYS A 92 -17.64 18.68 14.83
C LYS A 92 -17.39 19.68 15.97
N ALA A 93 -16.14 19.90 16.37
CA ALA A 93 -15.78 20.89 17.39
C ALA A 93 -16.10 22.33 16.96
N LYS A 94 -16.06 22.63 15.66
CA LYS A 94 -16.48 23.92 15.08
C LYS A 94 -18.00 24.03 14.84
N GLY A 95 -18.76 22.98 15.12
CA GLY A 95 -20.20 22.92 14.79
C GLY A 95 -20.50 22.84 13.29
N LEU A 96 -19.50 22.47 12.48
CA LEU A 96 -19.65 22.35 11.03
C LEU A 96 -20.04 20.92 10.63
N GLN A 97 -20.80 20.82 9.54
CA GLN A 97 -21.14 19.54 8.93
C GLN A 97 -19.92 18.95 8.19
N THR A 98 -19.94 17.63 7.97
CA THR A 98 -18.88 16.92 7.23
C THR A 98 -18.93 17.13 5.72
N ARG A 99 -20.07 17.60 5.22
CA ARG A 99 -20.30 17.91 3.82
C ARG A 99 -20.81 19.32 3.68
N ASP A 100 -20.37 19.99 2.61
CA ASP A 100 -20.92 21.28 2.23
C ASP A 100 -22.31 21.13 1.59
N GLU A 101 -22.91 22.26 1.24
CA GLU A 101 -24.22 22.36 0.60
C GLU A 101 -24.28 21.62 -0.75
N THR A 102 -23.13 21.41 -1.40
CA THR A 102 -22.99 20.67 -2.66
C THR A 102 -22.72 19.19 -2.46
N GLY A 103 -22.66 18.72 -1.21
CA GLY A 103 -22.38 17.34 -0.85
C GLY A 103 -20.91 16.94 -0.90
N ARG A 104 -19.98 17.88 -1.13
CA ARG A 104 -18.53 17.60 -1.11
C ARG A 104 -18.02 17.53 0.32
N LYS A 105 -17.05 16.64 0.58
CA LYS A 105 -16.41 16.54 1.91
C LYS A 105 -15.68 17.85 2.20
N ILE A 106 -16.00 18.48 3.33
CA ILE A 106 -15.27 19.66 3.80
C ILE A 106 -13.89 19.22 4.25
N THR A 107 -12.85 19.85 3.72
CA THR A 107 -11.46 19.61 4.12
C THR A 107 -10.99 20.74 5.03
N LEU A 108 -10.20 20.41 6.05
CA LEU A 108 -9.51 21.42 6.86
C LEU A 108 -8.47 22.16 6.02
N ASN A 109 -8.11 23.36 6.46
CA ASN A 109 -7.02 24.11 5.83
C ASN A 109 -5.66 23.46 6.12
N ALA A 110 -4.61 23.94 5.44
CA ALA A 110 -3.28 23.36 5.56
C ALA A 110 -2.68 23.46 6.97
N GLU A 111 -2.94 24.55 7.68
CA GLU A 111 -2.44 24.79 9.04
C GLU A 111 -3.05 23.79 10.03
N GLU A 112 -4.37 23.59 9.97
CA GLU A 112 -5.06 22.61 10.81
C GLU A 112 -4.70 21.17 10.46
N MET A 113 -4.46 20.89 9.19
CA MET A 113 -3.97 19.58 8.77
C MET A 113 -2.53 19.33 9.23
N ALA A 114 -1.71 20.36 9.42
CA ALA A 114 -0.33 20.22 9.88
C ALA A 114 -0.26 19.62 11.29
N ASP A 115 -1.21 19.95 12.18
CA ASP A 115 -1.34 19.32 13.50
C ASP A 115 -1.48 17.79 13.38
N PHE A 116 -2.39 17.34 12.50
CA PHE A 116 -2.59 15.91 12.24
C PHE A 116 -1.31 15.26 11.72
N TYR A 117 -0.65 15.86 10.74
CA TYR A 117 0.58 15.31 10.18
C TYR A 117 1.66 15.18 11.24
N LYS A 118 1.87 16.20 12.06
CA LYS A 118 2.83 16.18 13.16
C LYS A 118 2.53 15.04 14.13
N GLU A 119 1.30 14.97 14.62
CA GLU A 119 0.90 13.96 15.60
C GLU A 119 0.99 12.53 15.03
N PHE A 120 0.53 12.33 13.79
CA PHE A 120 0.60 11.03 13.12
C PHE A 120 2.04 10.58 12.94
N LEU A 121 2.93 11.46 12.47
CA LEU A 121 4.35 11.14 12.30
C LEU A 121 5.04 10.84 13.63
N SER A 122 4.75 11.62 14.68
CA SER A 122 5.30 11.37 16.03
C SER A 122 4.84 10.02 16.58
N LYS A 123 3.56 9.68 16.47
CA LYS A 123 3.02 8.38 16.92
C LYS A 123 3.61 7.20 16.16
N ASN A 124 3.84 7.36 14.85
CA ASN A 124 4.35 6.28 13.99
C ASN A 124 5.88 6.25 13.87
N PHE A 125 6.61 7.15 14.55
CA PHE A 125 8.05 7.30 14.39
C PHE A 125 8.82 5.99 14.59
N LYS A 126 8.59 5.28 15.71
CA LYS A 126 9.26 4.00 16.00
C LYS A 126 8.96 2.94 14.94
N LYS A 127 7.74 2.90 14.43
CA LYS A 127 7.32 1.96 13.38
C LYS A 127 8.07 2.23 12.07
N HIS A 128 8.18 3.49 11.66
CA HIS A 128 8.94 3.87 10.47
C HIS A 128 10.44 3.63 10.61
N MET A 129 11.02 3.90 11.78
CA MET A 129 12.42 3.57 12.07
C MET A 129 12.69 2.07 11.94
N CYS A 130 11.81 1.23 12.51
CA CYS A 130 11.91 -0.22 12.39
C CYS A 130 11.80 -0.68 10.92
N TYR A 131 10.82 -0.15 10.18
CA TYR A 131 10.66 -0.43 8.75
C TYR A 131 11.93 -0.08 7.95
N ASN A 132 12.48 1.13 8.13
CA ASN A 132 13.68 1.56 7.41
C ASN A 132 14.87 0.66 7.72
N ARG A 133 15.04 0.27 9.00
CA ARG A 133 16.11 -0.67 9.40
C ARG A 133 15.96 -2.02 8.71
N VAL A 134 14.76 -2.60 8.74
CA VAL A 134 14.48 -3.91 8.10
C VAL A 134 14.67 -3.84 6.59
N LYS A 135 14.22 -2.74 5.97
CA LYS A 135 14.35 -2.52 4.52
C LYS A 135 15.79 -2.37 4.06
N CYS A 136 16.70 -1.83 4.87
CA CYS A 136 18.11 -1.71 4.50
C CYS A 136 18.89 -3.03 4.66
N ILE A 137 18.36 -3.98 5.44
CA ILE A 137 19.01 -5.27 5.72
C ILE A 137 18.48 -6.37 4.79
N LYS A 138 17.24 -6.22 4.31
CA LYS A 138 16.65 -7.05 3.25
C LYS A 138 16.99 -6.48 1.88
#